data_AF-A0A6H0ZZM4-F1
#
_entry.id   AF-A0A6H0ZZM4-F1
#
_cell.length_a   1.000
_cell.length_b   1.000
_cell.length_c   1.000
_cell.angle_alpha   90.00
_cell.angle_beta   90.00
_cell.angle_gamma   90.00
#
_symmetry.space_group_name_H-M   'P 1'
#
loop_
_entity.id
_entity.type
_entity.pdbx_description
1 polymer ?
#
loop_
_entity_poly.entity_id
_entity_poly.type
_entity_poly.pdbx_seq_one_letter_code
_entity_poly.pdbx_strand_id
1 'polypeptide(L)'
;MMHDRPLEDIDPTFVFDFEALDEPDDDNQRWSTWLSVEPLCRGPEPRPDWVVTSQAAIDTELGILKTGKEAEVFLLERAVPGSTLRGESVVMAAKRYKSREHTAFHRSGAYTEGWSTKRSRDARAVKAKSTFGREVAAGQWASSEWTALTRFWAAGVPVPYPVQIDGTEILMEFISVDGEPAPRLAQTRPDGDLLGHLFEQLRSAMGALARDGVAHGDLSPYNILLADERLVIIDLPQAVDLAGNAQGMDFLLRDCTNVCAWFRRRGLEVDEHELFGELMAQAF
;
A
#
# COMPACT_ATOMS: atom_id res chain seq x y z
N MET A 1 -11.29 -54.00 -16.13
CA MET A 1 -10.88 -54.58 -14.84
C MET A 1 -10.05 -53.52 -14.14
N MET A 2 -10.71 -52.58 -13.46
CA MET A 2 -10.04 -51.53 -12.68
C MET A 2 -9.56 -52.19 -11.39
N HIS A 3 -8.27 -52.03 -11.07
CA HIS A 3 -7.72 -52.43 -9.79
C HIS A 3 -8.24 -51.48 -8.71
N ASP A 4 -9.27 -51.91 -8.01
CA ASP A 4 -9.64 -51.39 -6.70
C ASP A 4 -8.62 -51.95 -5.70
N ARG A 5 -7.54 -51.20 -5.45
CA ARG A 5 -6.59 -51.55 -4.38
C ARG A 5 -7.14 -50.95 -3.08
N PRO A 6 -7.39 -51.75 -2.03
CA PRO A 6 -7.77 -51.20 -0.74
C PRO A 6 -6.64 -50.29 -0.23
N LEU A 7 -6.99 -49.08 0.21
CA LEU A 7 -6.08 -48.06 0.76
C LEU A 7 -5.51 -48.46 2.14
N GLU A 8 -5.56 -49.74 2.51
CA GLU A 8 -5.29 -50.25 3.87
C GLU A 8 -3.80 -50.20 4.27
N ASP A 9 -2.89 -49.96 3.33
CA ASP A 9 -1.44 -49.88 3.55
C ASP A 9 -0.86 -48.45 3.45
N ILE A 10 -1.71 -47.41 3.42
CA ILE A 10 -1.21 -46.02 3.39
C ILE A 10 -0.92 -45.57 4.82
N ASP A 11 0.34 -45.24 5.06
CA ASP A 11 0.79 -44.64 6.31
C ASP A 11 -0.08 -43.39 6.61
N PRO A 12 -0.75 -43.34 7.77
CA PRO A 12 -1.68 -42.25 8.11
C PRO A 12 -1.01 -40.87 8.12
N THR A 13 0.32 -40.78 8.16
CA THR A 13 1.04 -39.51 7.99
C THR A 13 0.99 -38.95 6.57
N PHE A 14 0.59 -39.76 5.58
CA PHE A 14 0.37 -39.37 4.18
C PHE A 14 -1.11 -39.40 3.77
N VAL A 15 -2.01 -39.60 4.75
CA VAL A 15 -3.46 -39.46 4.56
C VAL A 15 -3.85 -38.05 4.97
N PHE A 16 -4.38 -37.29 4.01
CA PHE A 16 -4.89 -35.95 4.25
C PHE A 16 -6.40 -35.98 4.10
N ASP A 17 -7.12 -35.41 5.06
CA ASP A 17 -8.55 -35.16 4.91
C ASP A 17 -8.74 -34.04 3.89
N PHE A 18 -9.24 -34.40 2.71
CA PHE A 18 -9.61 -33.44 1.69
C PHE A 18 -11.05 -33.00 1.93
N GLU A 19 -11.21 -31.75 2.36
CA GLU A 19 -12.51 -31.10 2.46
C GLU A 19 -12.75 -30.29 1.19
N ALA A 20 -13.75 -30.71 0.39
CA ALA A 20 -14.19 -29.93 -0.75
C ALA A 20 -15.03 -28.76 -0.23
N LEU A 21 -14.66 -27.53 -0.62
CA LEU A 21 -15.44 -26.34 -0.35
C LEU A 21 -16.29 -25.99 -1.58
N ASP A 22 -17.53 -25.58 -1.35
CA ASP A 22 -18.44 -25.11 -2.39
C ASP A 22 -17.94 -23.77 -2.99
N GLU A 23 -18.39 -23.46 -4.20
CA GLU A 23 -18.11 -22.14 -4.80
C GLU A 23 -18.74 -21.02 -3.97
N PRO A 24 -18.13 -19.81 -3.92
CA PRO A 24 -18.75 -18.68 -3.23
C PRO A 24 -20.11 -18.36 -3.85
N ASP A 25 -21.16 -18.38 -3.04
CA ASP A 25 -22.55 -18.26 -3.49
C ASP A 25 -23.01 -16.80 -3.66
N ASP A 26 -22.28 -15.83 -3.07
CA ASP A 26 -22.65 -14.41 -3.08
C ASP A 26 -21.92 -13.61 -4.17
N ASP A 27 -22.62 -12.70 -4.84
CA ASP A 27 -22.09 -11.83 -5.91
C ASP A 27 -20.91 -10.93 -5.48
N ASN A 28 -20.71 -10.74 -4.17
CA ASN A 28 -19.64 -9.94 -3.60
C ASN A 28 -18.45 -10.78 -3.10
N GLN A 29 -18.45 -12.09 -3.36
CA GLN A 29 -17.40 -13.01 -2.93
C GLN A 29 -16.61 -13.57 -4.12
N ARG A 30 -15.35 -13.91 -3.87
CA ARG A 30 -14.49 -14.64 -4.80
C ARG A 30 -13.46 -15.46 -4.04
N TRP A 31 -12.96 -16.52 -4.64
CA TRP A 31 -11.74 -17.17 -4.14
C TRP A 31 -10.59 -16.17 -4.05
N SER A 32 -9.83 -16.25 -2.97
CA SER A 32 -8.62 -15.44 -2.79
C SER A 32 -7.66 -15.64 -3.96
N THR A 33 -7.18 -14.55 -4.55
CA THR A 33 -6.20 -14.62 -5.65
C THR A 33 -4.76 -14.77 -5.16
N TRP A 34 -4.53 -14.92 -3.85
CA TRP A 34 -3.19 -14.99 -3.25
C TRP A 34 -2.26 -16.02 -3.92
N LEU A 35 -2.74 -17.25 -4.12
CA LEU A 35 -1.95 -18.31 -4.75
C LEU A 35 -1.95 -18.25 -6.27
N SER A 36 -2.88 -17.49 -6.86
CA SER A 36 -3.04 -17.30 -8.30
C SER A 36 -2.05 -16.27 -8.87
N VAL A 37 -1.67 -15.26 -8.08
CA VAL A 37 -0.67 -14.27 -8.50
C VAL A 37 0.76 -14.82 -8.40
N GLU A 38 1.66 -14.28 -9.22
CA GLU A 38 3.09 -14.61 -9.19
C GLU A 38 3.69 -14.28 -7.81
N PRO A 39 4.72 -15.00 -7.35
CA PRO A 39 5.34 -14.74 -6.04
C PRO A 39 5.83 -13.30 -5.84
N LEU A 40 6.29 -12.62 -6.90
CA LEU A 40 6.72 -11.20 -6.84
C LEU A 40 5.56 -10.21 -6.71
N CYS A 41 4.34 -10.66 -6.93
CA CYS A 41 3.10 -9.91 -6.72
C CYS A 41 2.53 -10.11 -5.31
N ARG A 42 3.24 -10.83 -4.44
CA ARG A 42 2.91 -11.02 -3.02
C ARG A 42 3.81 -10.16 -2.16
N GLY A 43 3.28 -9.76 -1.01
CA GLY A 43 3.96 -8.86 -0.08
C GLY A 43 5.32 -9.37 0.36
N PRO A 44 6.24 -8.45 0.71
CA PRO A 44 7.60 -8.78 1.14
C PRO A 44 7.60 -9.60 2.43
N GLU A 45 8.67 -10.38 2.62
CA GLU A 45 8.91 -11.16 3.84
C GLU A 45 9.75 -10.38 4.86
N PRO A 46 9.60 -10.63 6.18
CA PRO A 46 8.62 -11.52 6.79
C PRO A 46 7.19 -10.96 6.69
N ARG A 47 6.22 -11.83 6.40
CA ARG A 47 4.81 -11.42 6.29
C ARG A 47 4.24 -11.22 7.70
N PRO A 48 3.41 -10.20 7.92
CA PRO A 48 2.66 -10.10 9.17
C PRO A 48 1.78 -11.32 9.40
N ASP A 49 1.67 -11.76 10.66
CA ASP A 49 0.89 -12.95 11.05
C ASP A 49 -0.61 -12.85 10.73
N TRP A 50 -1.11 -11.63 10.47
CA TRP A 50 -2.49 -11.40 10.07
C TRP A 50 -2.76 -11.67 8.59
N VAL A 51 -1.72 -11.84 7.76
CA VAL A 51 -1.90 -12.07 6.33
C VAL A 51 -2.40 -13.50 6.10
N VAL A 52 -3.66 -13.61 5.70
CA VAL A 52 -4.27 -14.90 5.35
C VAL A 52 -3.76 -15.35 3.97
N THR A 53 -3.02 -16.47 3.96
CA THR A 53 -2.43 -17.07 2.74
C THR A 53 -3.07 -18.39 2.31
N SER A 54 -4.12 -18.84 3.03
CA SER A 54 -4.78 -20.11 2.79
C SER A 54 -5.41 -20.18 1.39
N GLN A 55 -5.30 -21.33 0.74
CA GLN A 55 -5.97 -21.60 -0.53
C GLN A 55 -7.51 -21.64 -0.39
N ALA A 56 -7.99 -21.97 0.81
CA ALA A 56 -9.41 -22.01 1.15
C ALA A 56 -9.99 -20.62 1.46
N ALA A 57 -9.19 -19.54 1.40
CA ALA A 57 -9.67 -18.23 1.75
C ALA A 57 -10.58 -17.63 0.66
N ILE A 58 -11.66 -16.98 1.11
CA ILE A 58 -12.58 -16.21 0.28
C ILE A 58 -12.34 -14.72 0.55
N ASP A 59 -12.25 -13.95 -0.53
CA ASP A 59 -12.26 -12.48 -0.52
C ASP A 59 -13.72 -12.00 -0.65
N THR A 60 -14.22 -11.25 0.34
CA THR A 60 -15.58 -10.69 0.42
C THR A 60 -15.54 -9.17 0.39
N GLU A 61 -16.23 -8.52 -0.54
CA GLU A 61 -16.35 -7.06 -0.56
C GLU A 61 -17.26 -6.57 0.56
N LEU A 62 -16.74 -5.70 1.43
CA LEU A 62 -17.48 -5.08 2.52
C LEU A 62 -18.03 -3.70 2.16
N GLY A 63 -17.53 -3.09 1.07
CA GLY A 63 -18.04 -1.83 0.53
C GLY A 63 -16.96 -0.80 0.22
N ILE A 64 -17.37 0.40 -0.18
CA ILE A 64 -16.47 1.48 -0.59
C ILE A 64 -15.95 2.21 0.64
N LEU A 65 -14.64 2.26 0.80
CA LEU A 65 -13.96 3.09 1.80
C LEU A 65 -13.78 4.53 1.31
N LYS A 66 -13.32 4.71 0.07
CA LYS A 66 -13.04 6.02 -0.51
C LYS A 66 -13.14 6.00 -2.03
N THR A 67 -13.88 6.95 -2.59
CA THR A 67 -13.88 7.22 -4.03
C THR A 67 -12.84 8.28 -4.37
N GLY A 68 -12.03 8.02 -5.40
CA GLY A 68 -11.07 8.95 -5.96
C GLY A 68 -11.22 9.13 -7.46
N LYS A 69 -10.54 10.17 -7.99
CA LYS A 69 -10.48 10.44 -9.44
C LYS A 69 -9.73 9.35 -10.20
N GLU A 70 -8.69 8.78 -9.58
CA GLU A 70 -7.75 7.85 -10.22
C GLU A 70 -7.90 6.41 -9.73
N ALA A 71 -8.41 6.23 -8.52
CA ALA A 71 -8.63 4.93 -7.91
C ALA A 71 -9.82 4.98 -6.95
N GLU A 72 -10.43 3.82 -6.73
CA GLU A 72 -11.37 3.56 -5.65
C GLU A 72 -10.72 2.66 -4.62
N VAL A 73 -11.02 2.90 -3.35
CA VAL A 73 -10.58 2.06 -2.24
C VAL A 73 -11.81 1.41 -1.63
N PHE A 74 -11.77 0.08 -1.54
CA PHE A 74 -12.80 -0.76 -0.94
C PHE A 74 -12.27 -1.39 0.34
N LEU A 75 -13.19 -1.76 1.24
CA LEU A 75 -12.90 -2.71 2.31
C LEU A 75 -13.19 -4.11 1.79
N LEU A 76 -12.25 -5.02 2.03
CA LEU A 76 -12.32 -6.42 1.62
C LEU A 76 -11.93 -7.29 2.80
N GLU A 77 -12.76 -8.26 3.16
CA GLU A 77 -12.39 -9.30 4.11
C GLU A 77 -11.82 -10.50 3.36
N ARG A 78 -10.68 -11.01 3.80
CA ARG A 78 -10.18 -12.33 3.41
C ARG A 78 -10.31 -13.27 4.58
N ALA A 79 -11.12 -14.32 4.45
CA ALA A 79 -11.35 -15.28 5.52
C ALA A 79 -11.42 -16.73 5.02
N VAL A 80 -10.95 -17.67 5.84
CA VAL A 80 -11.22 -19.11 5.63
C VAL A 80 -12.64 -19.40 6.14
N PRO A 81 -13.56 -19.89 5.28
CA PRO A 81 -14.94 -20.13 5.67
C PRO A 81 -15.06 -21.05 6.89
N GLY A 82 -15.94 -20.69 7.82
CA GLY A 82 -16.21 -21.49 9.03
C GLY A 82 -15.09 -21.48 10.08
N SER A 83 -13.94 -20.87 9.80
CA SER A 83 -12.86 -20.77 10.78
C SER A 83 -13.06 -19.62 11.77
N THR A 84 -12.74 -19.89 13.03
CA THR A 84 -12.61 -18.88 14.10
C THR A 84 -11.18 -18.75 14.60
N LEU A 85 -10.22 -19.36 13.89
CA LEU A 85 -8.81 -19.33 14.29
C LEU A 85 -8.23 -17.93 14.04
N ARG A 86 -7.37 -17.48 14.97
CA ARG A 86 -6.65 -16.22 14.80
C ARG A 86 -5.71 -16.34 13.60
N GLY A 87 -5.73 -15.33 12.73
CA GLY A 87 -4.91 -15.32 11.50
C GLY A 87 -5.59 -15.99 10.30
N GLU A 88 -6.87 -16.36 10.42
CA GLU A 88 -7.67 -16.93 9.32
C GLU A 88 -8.81 -16.02 8.85
N SER A 89 -8.89 -14.78 9.38
CA SER A 89 -9.66 -13.68 8.80
C SER A 89 -8.90 -12.36 8.94
N VAL A 90 -8.99 -11.50 7.92
CA VAL A 90 -8.47 -10.13 7.95
C VAL A 90 -9.27 -9.19 7.05
N VAL A 91 -9.49 -7.96 7.53
CA VAL A 91 -9.98 -6.85 6.71
C VAL A 91 -8.81 -6.05 6.13
N MET A 92 -8.87 -5.79 4.83
CA MET A 92 -7.84 -5.10 4.05
C MET A 92 -8.44 -3.96 3.24
N ALA A 93 -7.58 -3.04 2.81
CA ALA A 93 -7.93 -2.01 1.84
C ALA A 93 -7.59 -2.51 0.43
N ALA A 94 -8.60 -2.56 -0.46
CA ALA A 94 -8.44 -2.91 -1.86
C ALA A 94 -8.47 -1.63 -2.72
N LYS A 95 -7.31 -1.20 -3.21
CA LYS A 95 -7.19 -0.01 -4.07
C LYS A 95 -7.19 -0.43 -5.54
N ARG A 96 -8.25 -0.04 -6.26
CA ARG A 96 -8.49 -0.36 -7.67
C ARG A 96 -8.30 0.87 -8.55
N TYR A 97 -7.41 0.78 -9.53
CA TYR A 97 -7.11 1.89 -10.43
C TYR A 97 -8.08 1.98 -11.61
N LYS A 98 -8.55 3.19 -11.91
CA LYS A 98 -9.50 3.46 -13.01
C LYS A 98 -8.79 3.65 -14.34
N SER A 99 -9.39 3.13 -15.41
CA SER A 99 -8.94 3.36 -16.78
C SER A 99 -9.29 4.79 -17.25
N ARG A 100 -8.37 5.48 -17.96
CA ARG A 100 -8.48 6.92 -18.28
C ARG A 100 -9.63 7.25 -19.25
N GLU A 101 -10.81 7.57 -18.74
CA GLU A 101 -11.78 8.44 -19.43
C GLU A 101 -12.00 9.78 -18.69
N HIS A 102 -11.68 9.88 -17.40
CA HIS A 102 -11.98 11.07 -16.56
C HIS A 102 -10.77 11.91 -16.10
N THR A 103 -9.55 11.59 -16.53
CA THR A 103 -8.32 12.28 -16.07
C THR A 103 -7.84 13.41 -16.99
N ALA A 104 -8.75 14.11 -17.67
CA ALA A 104 -8.40 15.43 -18.15
C ALA A 104 -8.20 16.37 -16.94
N PHE A 105 -7.13 17.14 -17.01
CA PHE A 105 -6.78 18.30 -16.19
C PHE A 105 -5.90 18.14 -14.94
N HIS A 106 -4.77 18.86 -15.07
CA HIS A 106 -3.64 19.24 -14.22
C HIS A 106 -2.72 18.17 -13.61
N ARG A 107 -1.65 17.84 -14.34
CA ARG A 107 -0.34 17.58 -13.73
C ARG A 107 0.75 18.33 -14.48
N SER A 108 1.44 19.23 -13.77
CA SER A 108 2.63 19.98 -14.18
C SER A 108 3.78 18.99 -14.41
N GLY A 109 4.54 19.20 -15.50
CA GLY A 109 5.54 18.25 -16.03
C GLY A 109 6.76 17.93 -15.14
N ALA A 110 6.83 18.45 -13.91
CA ALA A 110 7.97 18.29 -13.02
C ALA A 110 8.07 16.92 -12.32
N TYR A 111 6.98 16.16 -12.25
CA TYR A 111 6.91 14.94 -11.42
C TYR A 111 7.43 13.66 -12.10
N THR A 112 7.72 13.67 -13.41
CA THR A 112 8.01 12.42 -14.16
C THR A 112 9.44 12.32 -14.68
N GLU A 113 10.32 13.28 -14.38
CA GLU A 113 11.65 13.33 -15.00
C GLU A 113 12.65 12.31 -14.42
N GLY A 114 12.36 11.65 -13.29
CA GLY A 114 13.30 10.71 -12.65
C GLY A 114 12.95 9.21 -12.76
N TRP A 115 11.68 8.85 -12.96
CA TRP A 115 11.23 7.46 -12.84
C TRP A 115 10.65 6.92 -14.14
N SER A 116 11.53 6.71 -15.13
CA SER A 116 11.20 6.04 -16.38
C SER A 116 11.89 4.68 -16.44
N THR A 117 11.20 3.64 -15.99
CA THR A 117 11.59 2.26 -16.25
C THR A 117 11.40 1.98 -17.75
N LYS A 118 12.53 1.79 -18.43
CA LYS A 118 12.67 1.41 -19.84
C LYS A 118 11.83 0.16 -20.19
N ARG A 119 10.65 0.33 -20.78
CA ARG A 119 10.05 -0.65 -21.72
C ARG A 119 9.42 0.06 -22.92
N SER A 120 10.22 0.22 -23.97
CA SER A 120 9.87 0.94 -25.22
C SER A 120 8.74 0.29 -26.05
N ARG A 121 8.16 -0.83 -25.62
CA ARG A 121 7.02 -1.49 -26.28
C ARG A 121 5.67 -0.98 -25.78
N ASP A 122 5.53 -0.70 -24.48
CA ASP A 122 4.24 -0.34 -23.87
C ASP A 122 3.88 1.14 -24.13
N ALA A 123 4.90 1.97 -24.35
CA ALA A 123 4.73 3.37 -24.73
C ALA A 123 3.95 3.57 -26.05
N ARG A 124 4.00 2.60 -26.97
CA ARG A 124 3.22 2.65 -28.23
C ARG A 124 1.75 2.28 -28.04
N ALA A 125 1.44 1.35 -27.13
CA ALA A 125 0.06 0.93 -26.85
C ALA A 125 -0.73 2.05 -26.13
N VAL A 126 -0.09 2.74 -25.18
CA VAL A 126 -0.67 3.90 -24.48
C VAL A 126 -0.99 5.05 -25.45
N LYS A 127 -0.21 5.20 -26.53
CA LYS A 127 -0.38 6.24 -27.56
C LYS A 127 -1.62 6.05 -28.44
N ALA A 128 -2.15 4.82 -28.54
CA ALA A 128 -3.27 4.47 -29.42
C ALA A 128 -4.67 4.66 -28.80
N LYS A 129 -4.77 5.01 -27.50
CA LYS A 129 -6.03 5.25 -26.76
C LYS A 129 -7.12 4.15 -26.90
N SER A 130 -6.73 2.92 -27.23
CA SER A 130 -7.66 1.78 -27.30
C SER A 130 -8.07 1.31 -25.90
N THR A 131 -9.14 0.51 -25.78
CA THR A 131 -9.54 -0.15 -24.52
C THR A 131 -8.38 -0.90 -23.88
N PHE A 132 -7.60 -1.64 -24.67
CA PHE A 132 -6.38 -2.29 -24.22
C PHE A 132 -5.31 -1.31 -23.72
N GLY A 133 -5.08 -0.19 -24.42
CA GLY A 133 -4.13 0.83 -23.97
C GLY A 133 -4.52 1.51 -22.65
N ARG A 134 -5.81 1.57 -22.33
CA ARG A 134 -6.33 2.11 -21.07
C ARG A 134 -6.10 1.16 -19.89
N GLU A 135 -6.29 -0.14 -20.10
CA GLU A 135 -6.02 -1.19 -19.12
C GLU A 135 -4.53 -1.27 -18.78
N VAL A 136 -3.68 -1.23 -19.81
CA VAL A 136 -2.21 -1.17 -19.65
C VAL A 136 -1.78 0.05 -18.82
N ALA A 137 -2.41 1.21 -19.04
CA ALA A 137 -2.10 2.41 -18.27
C ALA A 137 -2.52 2.28 -16.79
N ALA A 138 -3.70 1.73 -16.50
CA ALA A 138 -4.13 1.48 -15.12
C ALA A 138 -3.18 0.49 -14.41
N GLY A 139 -2.75 -0.57 -15.10
CA GLY A 139 -1.77 -1.52 -14.58
C GLY A 139 -0.40 -0.89 -14.29
N GLN A 140 0.02 0.10 -15.07
CA GLN A 140 1.26 0.85 -14.80
C GLN A 140 1.18 1.67 -13.50
N TRP A 141 0.03 2.28 -13.20
CA TRP A 141 -0.16 3.00 -11.93
C TRP A 141 -0.13 2.06 -10.73
N ALA A 142 -0.88 0.95 -10.82
CA ALA A 142 -0.86 -0.08 -9.77
C ALA A 142 0.55 -0.65 -9.56
N SER A 143 1.25 -0.99 -10.64
CA SER A 143 2.63 -1.50 -10.56
C SER A 143 3.61 -0.48 -9.95
N SER A 144 3.43 0.81 -10.25
CA SER A 144 4.27 1.88 -9.69
C SER A 144 4.03 2.03 -8.18
N GLU A 145 2.77 2.06 -7.75
CA GLU A 145 2.46 2.12 -6.31
C GLU A 145 2.88 0.85 -5.57
N TRP A 146 2.68 -0.33 -6.16
CA TRP A 146 3.16 -1.60 -5.60
C TRP A 146 4.67 -1.58 -5.35
N THR A 147 5.43 -1.10 -6.33
CA THR A 147 6.88 -0.99 -6.24
C THR A 147 7.28 -0.02 -5.11
N ALA A 148 6.61 1.13 -5.01
CA ALA A 148 6.86 2.11 -3.96
C ALA A 148 6.52 1.57 -2.57
N LEU A 149 5.33 0.99 -2.38
CA LEU A 149 4.89 0.40 -1.11
C LEU A 149 5.85 -0.70 -0.65
N THR A 150 6.20 -1.63 -1.54
CA THR A 150 7.10 -2.75 -1.22
C THR A 150 8.48 -2.25 -0.82
N ARG A 151 9.02 -1.28 -1.58
CA ARG A 151 10.33 -0.66 -1.31
C ARG A 151 10.35 0.05 0.03
N PHE A 152 9.39 0.94 0.28
CA PHE A 152 9.38 1.78 1.48
C PHE A 152 9.02 0.98 2.73
N TRP A 153 8.15 -0.02 2.62
CA TRP A 153 7.91 -0.95 3.71
C TRP A 153 9.20 -1.71 4.07
N ALA A 154 9.93 -2.23 3.08
CA ALA A 154 11.21 -2.93 3.31
C ALA A 154 12.30 -2.00 3.88
N ALA A 155 12.22 -0.69 3.59
CA ALA A 155 13.09 0.33 4.18
C ALA A 155 12.69 0.73 5.62
N GLY A 156 11.63 0.15 6.17
CA GLY A 156 11.13 0.44 7.51
C GLY A 156 10.30 1.73 7.61
N VAL A 157 9.90 2.32 6.48
CA VAL A 157 8.95 3.44 6.46
C VAL A 157 7.59 2.89 6.90
N PRO A 158 6.90 3.51 7.86
CA PRO A 158 5.59 3.06 8.30
C PRO A 158 4.55 3.40 7.23
N VAL A 159 4.40 2.51 6.27
CA VAL A 159 3.40 2.53 5.19
C VAL A 159 2.46 1.35 5.36
N PRO A 160 1.26 1.33 4.75
CA PRO A 160 0.42 0.14 4.75
C PRO A 160 1.19 -1.05 4.18
N TYR A 161 1.21 -2.17 4.88
CA TYR A 161 1.84 -3.38 4.35
C TYR A 161 1.19 -3.76 3.00
N PRO A 162 1.97 -3.87 1.91
CA PRO A 162 1.43 -4.30 0.62
C PRO A 162 1.21 -5.81 0.62
N VAL A 163 -0.04 -6.25 0.65
CA VAL A 163 -0.38 -7.68 0.73
C VAL A 163 -0.18 -8.33 -0.64
N GLN A 164 -0.81 -7.80 -1.69
CA GLN A 164 -0.62 -8.31 -3.04
C GLN A 164 -1.03 -7.29 -4.10
N ILE A 165 -0.55 -7.49 -5.33
CA ILE A 165 -1.05 -6.80 -6.53
C ILE A 165 -1.61 -7.84 -7.51
N ASP A 166 -2.79 -7.56 -8.07
CA ASP A 166 -3.42 -8.35 -9.12
C ASP A 166 -3.96 -7.43 -10.21
N GLY A 167 -3.28 -7.37 -11.35
CA GLY A 167 -3.59 -6.47 -12.46
C GLY A 167 -3.57 -4.99 -12.06
N THR A 168 -4.75 -4.44 -11.76
CA THR A 168 -4.96 -3.02 -11.41
C THR A 168 -5.38 -2.80 -9.95
N GLU A 169 -5.45 -3.88 -9.17
CA GLU A 169 -5.82 -3.88 -7.76
C GLU A 169 -4.60 -4.12 -6.88
N ILE A 170 -4.48 -3.32 -5.82
CA ILE A 170 -3.54 -3.58 -4.72
C ILE A 170 -4.35 -3.86 -3.46
N LEU A 171 -4.13 -5.02 -2.85
CA LEU A 171 -4.56 -5.29 -1.48
C LEU A 171 -3.45 -4.86 -0.52
N MET A 172 -3.80 -4.10 0.50
CA MET A 172 -2.87 -3.58 1.50
C MET A 172 -3.52 -3.53 2.88
N GLU A 173 -2.69 -3.38 3.90
CA GLU A 173 -3.12 -3.21 5.29
C GLU A 173 -4.21 -2.15 5.42
N PHE A 174 -5.33 -2.52 6.04
CA PHE A 174 -6.34 -1.56 6.44
C PHE A 174 -5.96 -0.93 7.78
N ILE A 175 -5.56 0.33 7.73
CA ILE A 175 -5.17 1.08 8.93
C ILE A 175 -6.44 1.53 9.65
N SER A 176 -6.68 0.97 10.83
CA SER A 176 -7.91 1.18 11.60
C SER A 176 -7.65 1.43 13.08
N VAL A 177 -8.62 2.05 13.74
CA VAL A 177 -8.73 2.23 15.20
C VAL A 177 -10.13 1.79 15.58
N ASP A 178 -10.26 0.88 16.54
CA ASP A 178 -11.56 0.34 16.98
C ASP A 178 -12.46 -0.19 15.84
N GLY A 179 -11.84 -0.76 14.79
CA GLY A 179 -12.55 -1.29 13.61
C GLY A 179 -12.94 -0.24 12.57
N GLU A 180 -12.75 1.04 12.85
CA GLU A 180 -13.03 2.15 11.94
C GLU A 180 -11.76 2.63 11.23
N PRO A 181 -11.87 3.24 10.03
CA PRO A 181 -10.71 3.80 9.33
C PRO A 181 -9.95 4.80 10.21
N ALA A 182 -8.63 4.63 10.31
CA ALA A 182 -7.80 5.53 11.11
C ALA A 182 -7.93 6.98 10.63
N PRO A 183 -8.06 7.96 11.55
CA PRO A 183 -8.16 9.36 11.18
C PRO A 183 -6.87 9.86 10.52
N ARG A 184 -6.99 10.87 9.66
CA ARG A 184 -5.80 11.59 9.17
C ARG A 184 -5.20 12.39 10.32
N LEU A 185 -3.88 12.50 10.41
CA LEU A 185 -3.19 13.29 11.41
C LEU A 185 -3.76 14.72 11.49
N ALA A 186 -4.09 15.33 10.35
CA ALA A 186 -4.77 16.62 10.24
C ALA A 186 -6.04 16.77 11.12
N GLN A 187 -6.79 15.68 11.30
CA GLN A 187 -8.06 15.61 12.03
C GLN A 187 -7.88 15.33 13.53
N THR A 188 -6.65 15.08 13.98
CA THR A 188 -6.35 14.66 15.36
C THR A 188 -5.76 15.79 16.20
N ARG A 189 -5.82 15.61 17.52
CA ARG A 189 -5.23 16.50 18.54
C ARG A 189 -4.58 15.63 19.63
N PRO A 190 -3.43 14.99 19.33
CA PRO A 190 -2.69 14.23 20.33
C PRO A 190 -2.23 15.16 21.47
N ASP A 191 -2.05 14.59 22.67
CA ASP A 191 -1.47 15.30 23.80
C ASP A 191 0.04 15.55 23.63
N GLY A 192 0.66 16.24 24.58
CA GLY A 192 2.06 16.67 24.46
C GLY A 192 3.06 15.52 24.37
N ASP A 193 2.89 14.48 25.18
CA ASP A 193 3.80 13.33 25.21
C ASP A 193 3.68 12.53 23.91
N LEU A 194 2.46 12.27 23.45
CA LEU A 194 2.21 11.61 22.18
C LEU A 194 2.67 12.45 21.00
N LEU A 195 2.51 13.78 21.05
CA LEU A 195 2.92 14.68 19.97
C LEU A 195 4.44 14.61 19.72
N GLY A 196 5.25 14.60 20.78
CA GLY A 196 6.70 14.44 20.66
C GLY A 196 7.08 13.06 20.10
N HIS A 197 6.42 12.00 20.58
CA HIS A 197 6.61 10.64 20.09
C HIS A 197 6.29 10.50 18.59
N LEU A 198 5.17 11.08 18.14
CA LEU A 198 4.75 11.06 16.73
C LEU A 198 5.70 11.86 15.83
N PHE A 199 6.26 12.98 16.32
CA PHE A 199 7.26 13.72 15.56
C PHE A 199 8.52 12.89 15.34
N GLU A 200 8.99 12.17 16.37
CA GLU A 200 10.16 11.30 16.25
C GLU A 200 9.92 10.13 15.27
N GLN A 201 8.73 9.52 15.31
CA GLN A 201 8.34 8.52 14.31
C GLN A 201 8.39 9.10 12.89
N LEU A 202 7.83 10.29 12.69
CA LEU A 202 7.81 10.94 11.38
C LEU A 202 9.21 11.32 10.91
N ARG A 203 10.05 11.85 11.79
CA ARG A 203 11.45 12.17 11.52
C ARG A 203 12.22 10.94 11.06
N SER A 204 12.06 9.82 11.77
CA SER A 204 12.66 8.53 11.40
C SER A 204 12.16 8.03 10.04
N ALA A 205 10.84 8.12 9.78
CA ALA A 205 10.23 7.74 8.51
C ALA A 205 10.74 8.58 7.33
N MET A 206 10.81 9.91 7.50
CA MET A 206 11.38 10.81 6.49
C MET A 206 12.87 10.55 6.28
N GLY A 207 13.61 10.20 7.35
CA GLY A 207 15.01 9.78 7.27
C GLY A 207 15.19 8.50 6.46
N ALA A 208 14.29 7.52 6.63
CA ALA A 208 14.30 6.29 5.82
C ALA A 208 14.02 6.57 4.34
N LEU A 209 13.07 7.45 4.01
CA LEU A 209 12.84 7.91 2.64
C LEU A 209 14.08 8.61 2.05
N ALA A 210 14.69 9.51 2.82
CA ALA A 210 15.88 10.25 2.39
C ALA A 210 17.08 9.33 2.13
N ARG A 211 17.35 8.35 3.01
CA ARG A 211 18.38 7.32 2.80
C ARG A 211 18.12 6.45 1.56
N ASP A 212 16.85 6.27 1.23
CA ASP A 212 16.41 5.59 0.01
C ASP A 212 16.42 6.53 -1.22
N GLY A 213 16.95 7.75 -1.07
CA GLY A 213 17.18 8.70 -2.15
C GLY A 213 15.93 9.44 -2.63
N VAL A 214 14.86 9.47 -1.83
CA VAL A 214 13.59 10.08 -2.24
C VAL A 214 13.02 11.05 -1.19
N ALA A 215 12.34 12.09 -1.67
CA ALA A 215 11.32 12.81 -0.90
C ALA A 215 9.95 12.19 -1.16
N HIS A 216 8.99 12.42 -0.27
CA HIS A 216 7.60 12.05 -0.57
C HIS A 216 6.99 12.98 -1.62
N GLY A 217 7.35 14.27 -1.62
CA GLY A 217 6.96 15.26 -2.63
C GLY A 217 5.60 15.94 -2.42
N ASP A 218 4.76 15.38 -1.55
CA ASP A 218 3.50 15.97 -1.12
C ASP A 218 3.15 15.55 0.32
N LEU A 219 4.16 15.36 1.17
CA LEU A 219 3.92 14.96 2.56
C LEU A 219 3.26 16.11 3.30
N SER A 220 2.15 15.78 3.95
CA SER A 220 1.41 16.70 4.79
C SER A 220 0.63 15.89 5.85
N PRO A 221 0.10 16.54 6.90
CA PRO A 221 -0.75 15.88 7.89
C PRO A 221 -2.02 15.25 7.30
N TYR A 222 -2.39 15.60 6.06
CA TYR A 222 -3.48 14.94 5.37
C TYR A 222 -3.05 13.58 4.81
N ASN A 223 -1.78 13.38 4.45
CA ASN A 223 -1.25 12.14 3.87
C ASN A 223 -0.63 11.21 4.92
N ILE A 224 -1.02 11.41 6.18
CA ILE A 224 -0.59 10.63 7.33
C ILE A 224 -1.85 10.17 8.06
N LEU A 225 -1.95 8.88 8.33
CA LEU A 225 -2.95 8.29 9.22
C LEU A 225 -2.37 8.13 10.62
N LEU A 226 -3.21 8.25 11.63
CA LEU A 226 -2.85 8.00 13.03
C LEU A 226 -3.73 6.88 13.57
N ALA A 227 -3.13 5.70 13.76
CA ALA A 227 -3.78 4.56 14.41
C ALA A 227 -3.23 4.41 15.83
N ASP A 228 -4.00 4.86 16.82
CA ASP A 228 -3.55 5.02 18.20
C ASP A 228 -2.25 5.84 18.28
N GLU A 229 -1.13 5.21 18.63
CA GLU A 229 0.18 5.84 18.72
C GLU A 229 1.03 5.63 17.44
N ARG A 230 0.52 4.92 16.42
CA ARG A 230 1.24 4.60 15.18
C ARG A 230 0.91 5.57 14.06
N LEU A 231 1.93 6.27 13.57
CA LEU A 231 1.91 7.02 12.32
C LEU A 231 1.95 6.06 11.12
N VAL A 232 1.13 6.29 10.10
CA VAL A 232 1.23 5.59 8.81
C VAL A 232 1.16 6.56 7.64
N ILE A 233 2.19 6.59 6.80
CA ILE A 233 2.29 7.43 5.60
C ILE A 233 1.55 6.76 4.44
N ILE A 234 0.72 7.53 3.73
CA ILE A 234 -0.06 7.08 2.57
C ILE A 234 0.17 8.00 1.37
N ASP A 235 -0.24 7.55 0.18
CA ASP A 235 -0.14 8.30 -1.09
C ASP A 235 1.30 8.52 -1.58
N LEU A 236 2.05 7.42 -1.62
CA LEU A 236 3.45 7.33 -2.04
C LEU A 236 3.75 7.46 -3.56
N PRO A 237 2.82 7.34 -4.54
CA PRO A 237 3.19 7.41 -5.96
C PRO A 237 3.66 8.81 -6.42
N GLN A 238 3.74 9.79 -5.53
CA GLN A 238 4.36 11.09 -5.79
C GLN A 238 5.81 11.19 -5.32
N ALA A 239 6.42 10.10 -4.84
CA ALA A 239 7.81 10.12 -4.36
C ALA A 239 8.77 10.66 -5.44
N VAL A 240 9.62 11.60 -5.03
CA VAL A 240 10.52 12.35 -5.91
C VAL A 240 11.95 11.94 -5.66
N ASP A 241 12.66 11.53 -6.71
CA ASP A 241 14.10 11.27 -6.67
C ASP A 241 14.87 12.55 -6.29
N LEU A 242 15.61 12.49 -5.18
CA LEU A 242 16.36 13.64 -4.65
C LEU A 242 17.53 14.04 -5.56
N ALA A 243 18.18 13.06 -6.19
CA ALA A 243 19.35 13.30 -7.03
C ALA A 243 18.97 13.47 -8.51
N GLY A 244 17.95 12.74 -8.95
CA GLY A 244 17.48 12.70 -10.34
C GLY A 244 16.51 13.83 -10.71
N ASN A 245 15.85 14.47 -9.75
CA ASN A 245 14.94 15.59 -10.01
C ASN A 245 15.61 16.93 -9.66
N ALA A 246 15.61 17.88 -10.60
CA ALA A 246 16.15 19.22 -10.38
C ALA A 246 15.51 19.98 -9.20
N GLN A 247 14.28 19.61 -8.84
CA GLN A 247 13.52 20.17 -7.72
C GLN A 247 13.45 19.22 -6.51
N GLY A 248 14.20 18.12 -6.49
CA GLY A 248 14.12 17.10 -5.43
C GLY A 248 14.31 17.67 -4.03
N MET A 249 15.29 18.57 -3.86
CA MET A 249 15.56 19.24 -2.58
C MET A 249 14.44 20.20 -2.17
N ASP A 250 13.83 20.91 -3.13
CA ASP A 250 12.70 21.80 -2.86
C ASP A 250 11.48 21.02 -2.38
N PHE A 251 11.25 19.82 -2.95
CA PHE A 251 10.20 18.91 -2.50
C PHE A 251 10.46 18.40 -1.07
N LEU A 252 11.69 18.00 -0.76
CA LEU A 252 12.05 17.58 0.60
C LEU A 252 11.86 18.70 1.62
N LEU A 253 12.29 19.93 1.31
CA LEU A 253 12.09 21.09 2.18
C LEU A 253 10.60 21.41 2.36
N ARG A 254 9.80 21.29 1.30
CA ARG A 254 8.34 21.47 1.36
C ARG A 254 7.69 20.43 2.28
N ASP A 255 8.10 19.18 2.17
CA ASP A 255 7.63 18.11 3.07
C ASP A 255 7.94 18.46 4.54
N CYS A 256 9.18 18.86 4.83
CA CYS A 256 9.60 19.30 6.17
C CYS A 256 8.75 20.48 6.68
N THR A 257 8.56 21.49 5.83
CA THR A 257 7.78 22.69 6.14
C THR A 257 6.34 22.33 6.50
N ASN A 258 5.68 21.49 5.70
CA ASN A 258 4.29 21.12 5.89
C ASN A 258 4.06 20.39 7.23
N VAL A 259 4.96 19.47 7.58
CA VAL A 259 4.82 18.66 8.80
C VAL A 259 5.21 19.48 10.03
N CYS A 260 6.36 20.18 10.01
CA CYS A 260 6.80 21.02 11.12
C CYS A 260 5.77 22.13 11.43
N ALA A 261 5.14 22.74 10.41
CA ALA A 261 4.08 23.72 10.63
C ALA A 261 2.84 23.14 11.33
N TRP A 262 2.55 21.85 11.20
CA TRP A 262 1.45 21.20 11.91
C TRP A 262 1.81 20.88 13.36
N PHE A 263 3.03 20.42 13.62
CA PHE A 263 3.54 20.13 14.97
C PHE A 263 3.73 21.42 15.79
N ARG A 264 4.31 22.48 15.19
CA ARG A 264 4.42 23.81 15.82
C ARG A 264 3.06 24.38 16.24
N ARG A 265 2.05 24.28 15.38
CA ARG A 265 0.68 24.72 15.72
C ARG A 265 0.04 23.95 16.88
N ARG A 266 0.62 22.83 17.30
CA ARG A 266 0.20 22.01 18.45
C ARG A 266 1.09 22.18 19.67
N GLY A 267 2.05 23.09 19.62
CA GLY A 267 2.90 23.45 20.75
C GLY A 267 4.20 22.65 20.84
N LEU A 268 4.58 21.91 19.79
CA LEU A 268 5.90 21.30 19.72
C LEU A 268 6.89 22.26 19.06
N GLU A 269 7.99 22.54 19.74
CA GLU A 269 9.08 23.36 19.18
C GLU A 269 9.90 22.51 18.21
N VAL A 270 9.66 22.70 16.91
CA VAL A 270 10.36 22.00 15.82
C VAL A 270 10.68 22.97 14.68
N ASP A 271 11.82 22.78 14.03
CA ASP A 271 12.30 23.63 12.94
C ASP A 271 12.42 22.83 11.63
N GLU A 272 11.76 23.33 10.57
CA GLU A 272 11.79 22.69 9.25
C GLU A 272 13.18 22.67 8.59
N HIS A 273 14.04 23.65 8.86
CA HIS A 273 15.38 23.73 8.29
C HIS A 273 16.37 22.82 9.03
N GLU A 274 16.22 22.67 10.35
CA GLU A 274 16.94 21.67 11.13
C GLU A 274 16.61 20.26 10.63
N LEU A 275 15.31 19.93 10.54
CA LEU A 275 14.86 18.65 10.00
C LEU A 275 15.37 18.43 8.57
N PHE A 276 15.24 19.42 7.69
CA PHE A 276 15.76 19.33 6.33
C PHE A 276 17.27 19.06 6.30
N GLY A 277 18.06 19.75 7.12
CA GLY A 277 19.50 19.54 7.24
C GLY A 277 19.86 18.12 7.68
N GLU A 278 19.13 17.57 8.66
CA GLU A 278 19.29 16.18 9.10
C GLU A 278 18.99 15.18 7.99
N LEU A 279 17.92 15.39 7.22
CA LEU A 279 17.52 14.50 6.13
C LEU A 279 18.51 14.55 4.97
N MET A 280 19.01 15.75 4.64
CA MET A 280 20.06 15.91 3.63
C MET A 280 21.34 15.17 3.99
N ALA A 281 21.75 15.21 5.26
CA ALA A 281 22.92 14.47 5.76
C ALA A 281 22.71 12.95 5.77
N GLN A 282 21.47 12.47 5.71
CA GLN A 282 21.15 11.05 5.59
C GLN A 282 21.05 10.59 4.12
N ALA A 283 20.73 11.50 3.20
CA ALA A 283 20.61 11.19 1.78
C ALA A 283 21.97 11.09 1.05
N PHE A 284 23.02 11.76 1.55
CA PHE A 284 24.33 11.88 0.91
C PHE A 284 25.49 11.71 1.90
#